data_AF-A0A1W9SQG5-F1
#
_entry.id   AF-A0A1W9SQG5-F1
#
_cell.length_a   1.000
_cell.length_b   1.000
_cell.length_c   1.000
_cell.angle_alpha   90.00
_cell.angle_beta   90.00
_cell.angle_gamma   90.00
#
_symmetry.space_group_name_H-M   'P 1'
#
loop_
_entity.id
_entity.type
_entity.pdbx_description
1 polymer ?
#
loop_
_entity_poly.entity_id
_entity_poly.type
_entity_poly.pdbx_seq_one_letter_code
_entity_poly.pdbx_strand_id
1 'polypeptide(L)'
;MHVKLDELDKAEYYGRLSVRQKNADYIFYLNNFSNILLKKQKYKLALAYLSKAIPEVKKANNFYHKVGFTSLFIKALIKTKSYKQAISYGKTFLDVYQHEIFNFRWHLFFNVYLEALFFGEVYNTIVHLCKKYNFNTKEQKLSGTKNRAPKIQWYCTLSQYMTNSISEKKCIEKLKKSIVNTNLSDNEKQKLAFLLKMVSPIMYKQIF
;
A
#
# COMPACT_ATOMS: atom_id res chain seq x y z
N MET A 1 21.61 -1.58 15.12
CA MET A 1 20.69 -2.42 14.32
C MET A 1 20.03 -3.54 15.14
N HIS A 2 20.70 -4.08 16.17
CA HIS A 2 20.19 -5.19 17.00
C HIS A 2 18.96 -4.85 17.88
N VAL A 3 18.89 -3.65 18.47
CA VAL A 3 17.78 -3.26 19.37
C VAL A 3 16.41 -3.27 18.67
N LYS A 4 16.32 -2.76 17.42
CA LYS A 4 15.08 -2.77 16.64
C LYS A 4 14.63 -4.16 16.20
N LEU A 5 15.57 -5.09 16.02
CA LEU A 5 15.25 -6.48 15.69
C LEU A 5 14.71 -7.20 16.93
N ASP A 6 15.33 -7.01 18.09
CA ASP A 6 14.86 -7.54 19.37
C ASP A 6 13.45 -7.02 19.74
N GLU A 7 13.18 -5.74 19.46
CA GLU A 7 11.83 -5.17 19.59
C GLU A 7 10.81 -5.83 18.66
N LEU A 8 11.20 -6.20 17.43
CA LEU A 8 10.32 -6.88 16.47
C LEU A 8 10.11 -8.36 16.81
N ASP A 9 11.09 -9.03 17.42
CA ASP A 9 10.95 -10.39 17.96
C ASP A 9 9.96 -10.42 19.13
N LYS A 10 10.10 -9.50 20.10
CA LYS A 10 9.14 -9.33 21.20
C LYS A 10 7.74 -8.97 20.68
N ALA A 11 7.65 -8.04 19.73
CA ALA A 11 6.36 -7.66 19.14
C ALA A 11 5.69 -8.83 18.42
N GLU A 12 6.45 -9.68 17.72
CA GLU A 12 5.91 -10.89 17.10
C GLU A 12 5.38 -11.87 18.14
N TYR A 13 6.14 -12.12 19.21
CA TYR A 13 5.74 -13.02 20.29
C TYR A 13 4.41 -12.59 20.92
N TYR A 14 4.30 -11.33 21.36
CA TYR A 14 3.07 -10.82 21.98
C TYR A 14 1.92 -10.68 20.97
N GLY A 15 2.22 -10.32 19.72
CA GLY A 15 1.23 -10.28 18.64
C GLY A 15 0.62 -11.66 18.35
N ARG A 16 1.42 -12.72 18.42
CA ARG A 16 0.92 -14.09 18.27
C ARG A 16 0.00 -14.47 19.43
N LEU A 17 0.32 -14.07 20.66
CA LEU A 17 -0.51 -14.36 21.83
C LEU A 17 -1.88 -13.66 21.75
N SER A 18 -1.92 -12.41 21.31
CA SER A 18 -3.17 -11.62 21.26
C SER A 18 -4.18 -12.10 20.23
N VAL A 19 -3.75 -12.85 19.20
CA VAL A 19 -4.65 -13.39 18.17
C VAL A 19 -5.10 -14.83 18.44
N ARG A 20 -4.75 -15.41 19.60
CA ARG A 20 -5.15 -16.79 19.96
C ARG A 20 -6.64 -16.91 20.24
N GLN A 21 -7.26 -15.87 20.78
CA GLN A 21 -8.68 -15.84 21.11
C GLN A 21 -9.40 -14.83 20.21
N LYS A 22 -10.60 -15.19 19.76
CA LYS A 22 -11.46 -14.32 18.95
C LYS A 22 -12.39 -13.57 19.89
N ASN A 23 -12.03 -12.33 20.22
CA ASN A 23 -12.85 -11.40 20.98
C ASN A 23 -13.28 -10.21 20.10
N ALA A 24 -13.94 -9.20 20.69
CA ALA A 24 -14.40 -8.01 19.98
C ALA A 24 -13.26 -7.25 19.25
N ASP A 25 -12.05 -7.30 19.80
CA ASP A 25 -10.86 -6.61 19.28
C ASP A 25 -9.96 -7.49 18.40
N TYR A 26 -10.41 -8.70 18.07
CA TYR A 26 -9.63 -9.67 17.32
C TYR A 26 -9.03 -9.10 16.03
N ILE A 27 -9.80 -8.33 15.27
CA ILE A 27 -9.33 -7.74 13.99
C ILE A 27 -8.27 -6.68 14.25
N PHE A 28 -8.38 -5.91 15.33
CA PHE A 28 -7.36 -4.94 15.72
C PHE A 28 -6.03 -5.64 16.02
N TYR A 29 -6.05 -6.68 16.87
CA TYR A 29 -4.85 -7.44 17.20
C TYR A 29 -4.26 -8.14 15.98
N LEU A 30 -5.11 -8.72 15.13
CA LEU A 30 -4.70 -9.38 13.91
C LEU A 30 -4.03 -8.41 12.94
N ASN A 31 -4.54 -7.19 12.80
CA ASN A 31 -3.93 -6.16 11.96
C ASN A 31 -2.53 -5.80 12.46
N ASN A 32 -2.38 -5.62 13.78
CA ASN A 32 -1.08 -5.30 14.38
C ASN A 32 -0.08 -6.44 14.18
N PHE A 33 -0.49 -7.68 14.48
CA PHE A 33 0.35 -8.86 14.31
C PHE A 33 0.76 -9.08 12.85
N SER A 34 -0.20 -8.98 11.92
CA SER A 34 0.07 -9.14 10.48
C SER A 34 1.02 -8.07 9.96
N ASN A 35 0.90 -6.82 10.44
CA ASN A 35 1.83 -5.75 10.09
C ASN A 35 3.27 -6.05 10.59
N ILE A 36 3.42 -6.63 11.78
CA ILE A 36 4.73 -7.07 12.29
C ILE A 36 5.30 -8.18 11.41
N LEU A 37 4.50 -9.19 11.06
CA LEU A 37 4.92 -10.27 10.16
C LEU A 37 5.38 -9.75 8.80
N LEU A 38 4.66 -8.77 8.22
CA LEU A 38 5.05 -8.13 6.95
C LEU A 38 6.38 -7.36 7.07
N LYS A 39 6.63 -6.65 8.18
CA LYS A 39 7.91 -5.97 8.42
C LYS A 39 9.08 -6.94 8.54
N LYS A 40 8.84 -8.10 9.15
CA LYS A 40 9.81 -9.20 9.30
C LYS A 40 9.92 -10.10 8.08
N GLN A 41 9.29 -9.73 6.96
CA GLN A 41 9.31 -10.47 5.71
C GLN A 41 8.70 -11.89 5.79
N LYS A 42 7.92 -12.19 6.84
CA LYS A 42 7.19 -13.45 7.03
C LYS A 42 5.88 -13.45 6.23
N TYR A 43 5.97 -13.20 4.93
CA TYR A 43 4.83 -12.88 4.06
C TYR A 43 3.81 -14.02 3.94
N LYS A 44 4.27 -15.26 3.77
CA LYS A 44 3.41 -16.45 3.70
C LYS A 44 2.63 -16.65 4.99
N LEU A 45 3.28 -16.43 6.14
CA LEU A 45 2.64 -16.56 7.45
C LEU A 45 1.59 -15.45 7.66
N ALA A 46 1.92 -14.20 7.32
CA ALA A 46 0.96 -13.09 7.37
C ALA A 46 -0.27 -13.40 6.51
N LEU A 47 -0.05 -13.88 5.27
CA LEU A 47 -1.14 -14.26 4.38
C LEU A 47 -2.00 -15.38 4.98
N ALA A 48 -1.39 -16.41 5.58
CA ALA A 48 -2.13 -17.52 6.19
C ALA A 48 -3.04 -17.06 7.34
N TYR A 49 -2.55 -16.18 8.22
CA TYR A 49 -3.36 -15.62 9.30
C TYR A 49 -4.51 -14.75 8.78
N LEU A 50 -4.22 -13.88 7.81
CA LEU A 50 -5.23 -13.00 7.22
C LEU A 50 -6.29 -13.82 6.47
N SER A 51 -5.90 -14.78 5.62
CA SER A 51 -6.84 -15.64 4.90
C SER A 51 -7.80 -16.37 5.83
N LYS A 52 -7.31 -16.92 6.94
CA LYS A 52 -8.12 -17.63 7.94
C LYS A 52 -9.15 -16.72 8.63
N ALA A 53 -8.88 -15.42 8.72
CA ALA A 53 -9.72 -14.45 9.42
C ALA A 53 -10.78 -13.76 8.53
N ILE A 54 -10.85 -14.11 7.24
CA ILE A 54 -11.83 -13.53 6.30
C ILE A 54 -13.28 -13.69 6.81
N PRO A 55 -13.73 -14.86 7.33
CA PRO A 55 -15.09 -15.02 7.84
C PRO A 55 -15.44 -14.04 8.96
N GLU A 56 -14.51 -13.81 9.89
CA GLU A 56 -14.68 -12.89 11.03
C GLU A 56 -14.75 -11.45 10.56
N VAL A 57 -13.86 -11.07 9.63
CA VAL A 57 -13.83 -9.70 9.09
C VAL A 57 -15.10 -9.39 8.33
N LYS A 58 -15.68 -10.33 7.58
CA LYS A 58 -16.96 -10.10 6.88
C LYS A 58 -18.07 -9.67 7.85
N LYS A 59 -18.14 -10.28 9.03
CA LYS A 59 -19.13 -10.01 10.08
C LYS A 59 -18.88 -8.72 10.88
N ALA A 60 -17.68 -8.14 10.79
CA ALA A 60 -17.34 -6.98 11.59
C ALA A 60 -17.87 -5.66 11.03
N ASN A 61 -18.40 -4.81 11.91
CA ASN A 61 -18.93 -3.49 11.57
C ASN A 61 -17.90 -2.36 11.81
N ASN A 62 -16.75 -2.66 12.42
CA ASN A 62 -15.68 -1.69 12.58
C ASN A 62 -14.90 -1.51 11.27
N PHE A 63 -15.34 -0.54 10.47
CA PHE A 63 -14.75 -0.26 9.16
C PHE A 63 -13.32 0.24 9.21
N TYR A 64 -12.93 0.93 10.28
CA TYR A 64 -11.55 1.35 10.47
C TYR A 64 -10.58 0.15 10.49
N HIS A 65 -10.92 -0.90 11.25
CA HIS A 65 -10.14 -2.13 11.27
C HIS A 65 -10.34 -3.00 10.04
N LYS A 66 -11.54 -3.02 9.44
CA LYS A 66 -11.83 -3.75 8.20
C LYS A 66 -11.02 -3.21 7.00
N VAL A 67 -10.94 -1.88 6.83
CA VAL A 67 -10.10 -1.26 5.79
C VAL A 67 -8.61 -1.53 6.07
N GLY A 68 -8.19 -1.48 7.34
CA GLY A 68 -6.84 -1.85 7.76
C GLY A 68 -6.47 -3.29 7.40
N PHE A 69 -7.36 -4.23 7.72
CA PHE A 69 -7.22 -5.65 7.40
C PHE A 69 -7.09 -5.87 5.91
N THR A 70 -8.03 -5.33 5.12
CA THR A 70 -8.02 -5.48 3.66
C THR A 70 -6.72 -4.93 3.07
N SER A 71 -6.22 -3.82 3.59
CA SER A 71 -4.96 -3.24 3.12
C SER A 71 -3.77 -4.16 3.40
N LEU A 72 -3.71 -4.78 4.58
CA LEU A 72 -2.66 -5.75 4.94
C LEU A 72 -2.78 -7.04 4.11
N PHE A 73 -4.00 -7.50 3.84
CA PHE A 73 -4.26 -8.68 3.02
C PHE A 73 -3.79 -8.48 1.58
N ILE A 74 -4.18 -7.38 0.94
CA ILE A 74 -3.68 -6.98 -0.38
C ILE A 74 -2.15 -6.91 -0.37
N LYS A 75 -1.56 -6.31 0.67
CA LYS A 75 -0.11 -6.22 0.80
C LYS A 75 0.58 -7.59 0.89
N ALA A 76 0.01 -8.52 1.65
CA ALA A 76 0.51 -9.88 1.76
C ALA A 76 0.42 -10.63 0.43
N LEU A 77 -0.67 -10.46 -0.33
CA LEU A 77 -0.82 -11.01 -1.67
C LEU A 77 0.24 -10.46 -2.64
N ILE A 78 0.49 -9.15 -2.64
CA ILE A 78 1.56 -8.53 -3.45
C ILE A 78 2.92 -9.13 -3.09
N LYS A 79 3.22 -9.25 -1.79
CA LYS A 79 4.51 -9.79 -1.32
C LYS A 79 4.70 -11.27 -1.59
N THR A 80 3.62 -12.00 -1.84
CA THR A 80 3.62 -13.39 -2.29
C THR A 80 3.39 -13.52 -3.80
N LYS A 81 3.51 -12.41 -4.56
CA LYS A 81 3.36 -12.34 -6.02
C LYS A 81 1.97 -12.77 -6.55
N SER A 82 0.95 -12.77 -5.70
CA SER A 82 -0.43 -13.13 -6.05
C SER A 82 -1.21 -11.90 -6.56
N TYR A 83 -0.69 -11.22 -7.60
CA TYR A 83 -1.20 -9.91 -8.04
C TYR A 83 -2.65 -9.96 -8.53
N LYS A 84 -3.04 -10.98 -9.30
CA LYS A 84 -4.43 -11.14 -9.79
C LYS A 84 -5.42 -11.21 -8.63
N GLN A 85 -5.10 -11.96 -7.58
CA GLN A 85 -5.93 -12.04 -6.38
C GLN A 85 -5.96 -10.71 -5.62
N ALA A 86 -4.82 -10.04 -5.49
CA ALA A 86 -4.73 -8.72 -4.84
C ALA A 86 -5.61 -7.68 -5.54
N ILE A 87 -5.58 -7.66 -6.87
CA ILE A 87 -6.39 -6.76 -7.70
C ILE A 87 -7.87 -7.10 -7.56
N SER A 88 -8.25 -8.37 -7.72
CA SER A 88 -9.64 -8.79 -7.61
C SER A 88 -10.23 -8.45 -6.24
N TYR A 89 -9.50 -8.75 -5.16
CA TYR A 89 -9.97 -8.46 -3.81
C TYR A 89 -10.09 -6.96 -3.55
N GLY A 90 -9.09 -6.17 -3.99
CA GLY A 90 -9.12 -4.72 -3.88
C GLY A 90 -10.26 -4.08 -4.65
N LYS A 91 -10.54 -4.56 -5.87
CA LYS A 91 -11.67 -4.10 -6.69
C LYS A 91 -12.99 -4.37 -5.99
N THR A 92 -13.26 -5.62 -5.62
CA THR A 92 -14.51 -5.99 -4.94
C THR A 92 -14.71 -5.19 -3.65
N PHE A 93 -13.66 -4.99 -2.86
CA PHE A 93 -13.76 -4.22 -1.62
C PHE A 93 -14.01 -2.73 -1.88
N LEU A 94 -13.38 -2.15 -2.90
CA LEU A 94 -13.62 -0.76 -3.32
C LEU A 94 -15.05 -0.56 -3.83
N ASP A 95 -15.56 -1.50 -4.65
CA ASP A 95 -16.89 -1.43 -5.23
C ASP A 95 -17.99 -1.44 -4.14
N VAL A 96 -17.79 -2.23 -3.07
CA VAL A 96 -18.76 -2.36 -1.97
C VAL A 96 -18.62 -1.27 -0.90
N TYR A 97 -17.39 -0.89 -0.54
CA TYR A 97 -17.11 -0.07 0.64
C TYR A 97 -16.43 1.26 0.30
N GLN A 98 -16.73 1.82 -0.87
CA GLN A 98 -16.10 3.05 -1.35
C GLN A 98 -16.18 4.17 -0.31
N HIS A 99 -17.38 4.38 0.25
CA HIS A 99 -17.65 5.45 1.22
C HIS A 99 -16.81 5.27 2.50
N GLU A 100 -16.77 4.06 3.05
CA GLU A 100 -16.04 3.73 4.28
C GLU A 100 -14.53 3.84 4.06
N ILE A 101 -14.03 3.42 2.89
CA ILE A 101 -12.62 3.61 2.53
C ILE A 101 -12.25 5.09 2.62
N PHE A 102 -13.04 5.97 1.99
CA PHE A 102 -12.79 7.41 2.00
C PHE A 102 -12.87 8.04 3.39
N ASN A 103 -13.84 7.61 4.21
CA ASN A 103 -14.05 8.15 5.55
C ASN A 103 -12.97 7.74 6.56
N PHE A 104 -12.45 6.50 6.47
CA PHE A 104 -11.56 5.99 7.51
C PHE A 104 -10.08 6.03 7.13
N ARG A 105 -9.68 5.30 6.07
CA ARG A 105 -8.26 4.98 5.83
C ARG A 105 -7.90 4.93 4.34
N TRP A 106 -8.46 5.83 3.53
CA TRP A 106 -8.32 5.82 2.07
C TRP A 106 -6.87 5.78 1.61
N HIS A 107 -6.00 6.59 2.23
CA HIS A 107 -4.60 6.66 1.86
C HIS A 107 -3.89 5.31 2.09
N LEU A 108 -4.23 4.59 3.17
CA LEU A 108 -3.67 3.26 3.42
C LEU A 108 -4.13 2.25 2.36
N PHE A 109 -5.43 2.24 2.06
CA PHE A 109 -6.03 1.34 1.09
C PHE A 109 -5.49 1.57 -0.32
N PHE A 110 -5.57 2.81 -0.82
CA PHE A 110 -5.14 3.11 -2.19
C PHE A 110 -3.63 2.97 -2.39
N ASN A 111 -2.80 3.17 -1.35
CA ASN A 111 -1.37 2.89 -1.45
C ASN A 111 -1.06 1.44 -1.82
N VAL A 112 -1.81 0.48 -1.27
CA VAL A 112 -1.59 -0.94 -1.55
C VAL A 112 -2.39 -1.42 -2.74
N TYR A 113 -3.58 -0.87 -2.98
CA TYR A 113 -4.38 -1.25 -4.14
C TYR A 113 -3.77 -0.76 -5.46
N LEU A 114 -3.29 0.48 -5.51
CA LEU A 114 -2.55 0.98 -6.67
C LEU A 114 -1.23 0.22 -6.87
N GLU A 115 -0.56 -0.20 -5.77
CA GLU A 115 0.61 -1.07 -5.86
C GLU A 115 0.25 -2.43 -6.50
N ALA A 116 -0.87 -3.04 -6.11
CA ALA A 116 -1.35 -4.28 -6.72
C ALA A 116 -1.61 -4.12 -8.22
N LEU A 117 -2.32 -3.05 -8.61
CA LEU A 117 -2.60 -2.73 -10.01
C LEU A 117 -1.31 -2.50 -10.80
N PHE A 118 -0.33 -1.82 -10.19
CA PHE A 118 0.92 -1.46 -10.86
C PHE A 118 1.78 -2.71 -11.14
N PHE A 119 1.90 -3.60 -10.17
CA PHE A 119 2.60 -4.88 -10.35
C PHE A 119 1.84 -5.89 -11.22
N GLY A 120 0.51 -5.75 -11.32
CA GLY A 120 -0.28 -6.50 -12.29
C GLY A 120 -0.40 -5.81 -13.64
N GLU A 121 0.37 -4.75 -13.90
CA GLU A 121 0.44 -4.02 -15.17
C GLU A 121 -0.91 -3.43 -15.65
N VAL A 122 -1.84 -3.20 -14.72
CA VAL A 122 -3.17 -2.66 -15.01
C VAL A 122 -3.15 -1.12 -14.97
N TYR A 123 -2.25 -0.52 -15.76
CA TYR A 123 -1.93 0.91 -15.70
C TYR A 123 -3.12 1.82 -16.08
N ASN A 124 -3.93 1.42 -17.07
CA ASN A 124 -5.12 2.18 -17.48
C ASN A 124 -6.11 2.37 -16.32
N THR A 125 -6.31 1.33 -15.49
CA THR A 125 -7.16 1.43 -14.30
C THR A 125 -6.58 2.40 -13.27
N ILE A 126 -5.26 2.40 -13.08
CA ILE A 126 -4.60 3.40 -12.21
C ILE A 126 -4.89 4.81 -12.72
N VAL A 127 -4.67 5.08 -14.01
CA VAL A 127 -4.94 6.40 -14.60
C VAL A 127 -6.40 6.81 -14.42
N HIS A 128 -7.35 5.90 -14.63
CA HIS A 128 -8.77 6.16 -14.41
C HIS A 128 -9.07 6.51 -12.95
N LEU A 129 -8.58 5.73 -11.98
CA LEU A 129 -8.79 5.99 -10.55
C LEU A 129 -8.16 7.31 -10.09
N CYS A 130 -6.96 7.62 -10.58
CA CYS A 130 -6.27 8.88 -10.27
C CYS A 130 -7.07 10.10 -10.72
N LYS A 131 -7.74 10.02 -11.88
CA LYS A 131 -8.67 11.04 -12.36
C LYS A 131 -9.97 11.05 -11.55
N LYS A 132 -10.65 9.91 -11.43
CA LYS A 132 -11.95 9.77 -10.74
C LYS A 132 -11.92 10.34 -9.32
N TYR A 133 -10.86 10.07 -8.57
CA TYR A 133 -10.77 10.44 -7.16
C TYR A 133 -9.87 11.65 -6.87
N ASN A 134 -9.33 12.30 -7.91
CA ASN A 134 -8.46 13.47 -7.78
C ASN A 134 -7.31 13.26 -6.77
N PHE A 135 -6.61 12.12 -6.88
CA PHE A 135 -5.61 11.73 -5.87
C PHE A 135 -4.46 12.74 -5.73
N ASN A 136 -4.01 13.35 -6.82
CA ASN A 136 -2.94 14.36 -6.76
C ASN A 136 -3.31 15.51 -5.83
N THR A 137 -4.54 16.02 -5.91
CA THR A 137 -5.04 17.09 -5.03
C THR A 137 -5.20 16.60 -3.59
N LYS A 138 -5.73 15.40 -3.39
CA LYS A 138 -5.91 14.82 -2.05
C LYS A 138 -4.58 14.55 -1.33
N GLU A 139 -3.57 14.06 -2.04
CA GLU A 139 -2.26 13.75 -1.47
C GLU A 139 -1.47 15.03 -1.16
N GLN A 140 -1.54 16.06 -2.01
CA GLN A 140 -0.94 17.38 -1.73
C GLN A 140 -1.47 18.02 -0.43
N LYS A 141 -2.78 17.91 -0.18
CA LYS A 141 -3.38 18.37 1.09
C LYS A 141 -2.86 17.61 2.32
N LEU A 142 -2.42 16.37 2.16
CA LEU A 142 -1.84 15.57 3.25
C LEU A 142 -0.37 15.90 3.51
N SER A 143 0.40 16.22 2.46
CA SER A 143 1.84 16.52 2.54
C SER A 143 2.18 17.66 3.51
N GLY A 144 1.26 18.61 3.72
CA GLY A 144 1.44 19.70 4.68
C GLY A 144 1.41 19.27 6.15
N THR A 145 0.99 18.05 6.48
CA THR A 145 0.78 17.61 7.87
C THR A 145 1.75 16.53 8.36
N LYS A 146 2.23 15.67 7.46
CA LYS A 146 3.12 14.55 7.78
C LYS A 146 4.02 14.32 6.58
N ASN A 147 5.32 14.55 6.75
CA ASN A 147 6.40 14.42 5.78
C ASN A 147 6.51 12.94 5.26
N ARG A 148 5.54 12.49 4.47
CA ARG A 148 5.37 11.11 3.98
C ARG A 148 5.58 11.08 2.48
N ALA A 149 6.24 10.04 1.97
CA ALA A 149 6.43 9.87 0.53
C ALA A 149 5.08 9.87 -0.24
N PRO A 150 4.96 10.65 -1.34
CA PRO A 150 3.75 10.75 -2.15
C PRO A 150 3.61 9.56 -3.10
N LYS A 151 3.46 8.37 -2.52
CA LYS A 151 3.46 7.09 -3.23
C LYS A 151 2.28 6.96 -4.20
N ILE A 152 1.13 7.55 -3.89
CA ILE A 152 -0.02 7.51 -4.78
C ILE A 152 0.29 8.33 -6.04
N GLN A 153 0.85 9.54 -5.91
CA GLN A 153 1.31 10.36 -7.02
C GLN A 153 2.37 9.64 -7.86
N TRP A 154 3.28 8.88 -7.25
CA TRP A 154 4.25 8.07 -7.99
C TRP A 154 3.56 7.04 -8.89
N TYR A 155 2.63 6.24 -8.35
CA TYR A 155 1.89 5.27 -9.17
C TYR A 155 1.06 5.95 -10.26
N CYS A 156 0.40 7.06 -9.96
CA CYS A 156 -0.35 7.84 -10.95
C CYS A 156 0.55 8.35 -12.08
N THR A 157 1.71 8.92 -11.74
CA THR A 157 2.63 9.52 -12.71
C THR A 157 3.27 8.46 -13.59
N LEU A 158 3.77 7.38 -13.00
CA LEU A 158 4.36 6.27 -13.74
C LEU A 158 3.33 5.59 -14.64
N SER A 159 2.11 5.38 -14.17
CA SER A 159 1.05 4.77 -15.00
C SER A 159 0.61 5.67 -16.15
N GLN A 160 0.63 7.00 -15.98
CA GLN A 160 0.41 7.94 -17.07
C GLN A 160 1.50 7.83 -18.14
N TYR A 161 2.76 7.62 -17.74
CA TYR A 161 3.84 7.38 -18.69
C TYR A 161 3.67 6.02 -19.39
N MET A 162 3.42 4.94 -18.64
CA MET A 162 3.23 3.58 -19.19
C MET A 162 2.05 3.48 -20.19
N THR A 163 1.11 4.41 -20.12
CA THR A 163 -0.05 4.49 -21.02
C THR A 163 0.10 5.57 -22.09
N ASN A 164 1.30 6.13 -22.27
CA ASN A 164 1.60 7.23 -23.19
C ASN A 164 0.73 8.49 -23.00
N SER A 165 0.13 8.66 -21.82
CA SER A 165 -0.66 9.85 -21.47
C SER A 165 0.22 11.07 -21.18
N ILE A 166 1.51 10.87 -20.88
CA ILE A 166 2.51 11.92 -20.70
C ILE A 166 3.85 11.48 -21.30
N SER A 167 4.66 12.44 -21.73
CA SER A 167 6.03 12.18 -22.19
C SER A 167 6.96 11.80 -21.03
N GLU A 168 8.09 11.17 -21.36
CA GLU A 168 9.16 10.87 -20.39
C GLU A 168 9.62 12.12 -19.65
N LYS A 169 9.90 13.22 -20.38
CA LYS A 169 10.31 14.50 -19.80
C LYS A 169 9.30 14.99 -18.75
N LYS A 170 8.00 14.96 -19.07
CA LYS A 170 6.93 15.39 -18.15
C LYS A 170 6.77 14.45 -16.96
N CYS A 171 7.03 13.14 -17.14
CA CYS A 171 7.06 12.17 -16.05
C CYS A 171 8.19 12.50 -15.06
N ILE A 172 9.41 12.70 -15.56
CA ILE A 172 10.59 13.03 -14.75
C ILE A 172 10.39 14.35 -14.00
N GLU A 173 9.89 15.40 -14.66
CA GLU A 173 9.58 16.68 -14.02
C GLU A 173 8.62 16.52 -12.83
N LYS A 174 7.52 15.77 -13.02
CA LYS A 174 6.54 15.50 -11.97
C LYS A 174 7.14 14.71 -10.80
N LEU A 175 7.97 13.71 -11.09
CA LEU A 175 8.62 12.89 -10.07
C LEU A 175 9.67 13.70 -9.28
N LYS A 176 10.54 14.46 -9.95
CA LYS A 176 11.50 15.35 -9.30
C LYS A 176 10.81 16.35 -8.36
N LYS A 177 9.74 16.99 -8.82
CA LYS A 177 8.93 17.90 -7.99
C LYS A 177 8.36 17.19 -6.74
N SER A 178 7.93 15.94 -6.87
CA SER A 178 7.43 15.15 -5.75
C SER A 178 8.51 14.76 -4.73
N ILE A 179 9.77 14.63 -5.17
CA ILE A 179 10.91 14.30 -4.30
C ILE A 179 11.37 15.54 -3.54
N VAL A 180 11.56 16.66 -4.24
CA VAL A 180 12.04 17.92 -3.63
C VAL A 180 11.12 18.39 -2.50
N ASN A 181 9.81 18.18 -2.66
CA ASN A 181 8.82 18.60 -1.68
C ASN A 181 8.65 17.63 -0.50
N THR A 182 9.51 16.62 -0.32
CA THR A 182 9.35 15.61 0.73
C THR A 182 10.70 15.09 1.26
N ASN A 183 10.86 15.01 2.59
CA ASN A 183 12.03 14.33 3.18
C ASN A 183 11.85 12.82 3.12
N LEU A 184 12.24 12.20 2.01
CA LEU A 184 12.15 10.76 1.81
C LEU A 184 13.14 10.00 2.71
N SER A 185 12.65 9.00 3.44
CA SER A 185 13.50 8.01 4.11
C SER A 185 14.26 7.13 3.09
N ASP A 186 15.35 6.48 3.52
CA ASP A 186 16.13 5.61 2.62
C ASP A 186 15.31 4.47 2.02
N ASN A 187 14.40 3.89 2.81
CA ASN A 187 13.48 2.86 2.32
C ASN A 187 12.51 3.41 1.25
N GLU A 188 12.11 4.67 1.35
CA GLU A 188 11.26 5.31 0.34
C GLU A 188 12.03 5.64 -0.94
N LYS A 189 13.28 6.09 -0.82
CA LYS A 189 14.19 6.26 -1.96
C LYS A 189 14.42 4.94 -2.68
N GLN A 190 14.73 3.87 -1.93
CA GLN A 190 14.91 2.52 -2.49
C GLN A 190 13.65 2.02 -3.19
N LYS A 191 12.46 2.28 -2.62
CA LYS A 191 11.19 1.92 -3.28
C LYS A 191 11.01 2.68 -4.59
N LEU A 192 11.22 3.99 -4.61
CA LEU A 192 11.10 4.79 -5.83
C LEU A 192 12.12 4.34 -6.90
N ALA A 193 13.38 4.14 -6.50
CA ALA A 193 14.43 3.59 -7.34
C ALA A 193 14.01 2.24 -7.96
N PHE A 194 13.44 1.35 -7.17
CA PHE A 194 12.92 0.06 -7.65
C PHE A 194 11.80 0.24 -8.69
N LEU A 195 10.83 1.11 -8.42
CA LEU A 195 9.74 1.40 -9.37
C LEU A 195 10.27 2.00 -10.69
N LEU A 196 11.26 2.90 -10.62
CA LEU A 196 11.88 3.48 -11.80
C LEU A 196 12.63 2.45 -12.63
N LYS A 197 13.40 1.55 -11.99
CA LYS A 197 14.11 0.47 -12.69
C LYS A 197 13.17 -0.48 -13.42
N MET A 198 11.96 -0.71 -12.88
CA MET A 198 10.95 -1.51 -13.57
C MET A 198 10.39 -0.83 -14.81
N VAL A 199 10.24 0.50 -14.79
CA VAL A 199 9.58 1.27 -15.85
C VAL A 199 10.56 1.71 -16.93
N SER A 200 11.69 2.30 -16.54
CA SER A 200 12.73 2.78 -17.46
C SER A 200 14.07 2.93 -16.71
N PRO A 201 15.08 2.10 -17.05
CA PRO A 201 16.44 2.26 -16.53
C PRO A 201 17.04 3.65 -16.82
N ILE A 202 16.60 4.30 -17.90
CA ILE A 202 17.03 5.66 -18.28
C ILE A 202 16.47 6.68 -17.28
N MET A 203 15.17 6.62 -16.95
CA MET A 203 14.58 7.51 -15.94
C MET A 203 15.23 7.36 -14.57
N TYR A 204 15.61 6.13 -14.19
CA TYR A 204 16.34 5.90 -12.94
C TYR A 204 17.61 6.76 -12.86
N LYS A 205 18.46 6.73 -13.91
CA LYS A 205 19.72 7.49 -13.97
C LYS A 205 19.53 9.01 -14.01
N GLN A 206 18.37 9.49 -14.45
CA GLN A 206 18.10 10.93 -14.52
C GLN A 206 17.55 11.51 -13.20
N ILE A 207 17.08 10.64 -12.30
CA ILE A 207 16.52 11.02 -11.00
C ILE A 207 17.51 10.75 -9.85
N PHE A 208 18.31 9.69 -9.95
CA PHE A 208 19.33 9.28 -8.99
C PHE A 208 20.69 9.17 -9.66
#